data_AF-A0A9E4B294-F1
#
_entry.id   AF-A0A9E4B294-F1
#
_cell.length_a   1.000
_cell.length_b   1.000
_cell.length_c   1.000
_cell.angle_alpha   90.00
_cell.angle_beta   90.00
_cell.angle_gamma   90.00
#
_symmetry.space_group_name_H-M   'P 1'
#
loop_
_entity.id
_entity.type
_entity.pdbx_description
1 polymer ?
#
loop_
_entity_poly.entity_id
_entity_poly.type
_entity_poly.pdbx_seq_one_letter_code
_entity_poly.pdbx_strand_id
1 'polypeptide(L)'
;MDIEKDNVKGTKRFFIPLSAETNYKPETNEICIPFEYRSLTDSEKKRYSGQRQQDRIIDIAESEIIAAAGAISNADNAYKVLAALRKQIDDVTILKKRLRTYTRHNTADFFIHKDLKQFLNRELDVYIKNKVIPLSSLIFADANFQEENLTKVNWIETAKLVHKIASQIIEFLSHIEEFQKRLWLKKKFVLSTDYCLTLDRVPEEFYPEIIQNTAQLEEWKDLFAIHEIDNNLISTDYTEPLSVDFLKENPNLVLDTCHFTLDFKDRLLSHFDNLDNETDGILIHSENFQALNLLGEKYLESIKTIYIDPPYNTNASAILYKNDYKDSSWLSLMVDRVEVSQKLLKTNGIFCSAIDDVEGSNLRQLLQNLFEKKNELGIVAVCSNPGGRKRPRGFAPAHEYAMFFGMTEISQISRLEWTEKQLKNYRNIDEKGSLFQWRPLRKSGGPNARRIARRRLFYPIFVKDDQIRIPKMEWRTTSEEWCLMETPIPGETVIWPIDENNQEMTWNFEVKTLKERLALSEVSAKTYSDGNISIRFKRFLNEEGTLPTTWWGKIEYSVDEDDEDKNGKNKKTITIQAWQNTQRHHMELIF
;
A
#
# COMPACT_ATOMS: atom_id res chain seq x y z
N MET A 1 -28.04 -1.54 -21.31
CA MET A 1 -27.43 -1.90 -20.03
C MET A 1 -26.40 -0.83 -19.72
N ASP A 2 -26.72 0.04 -18.76
CA ASP A 2 -25.77 1.00 -18.20
C ASP A 2 -24.84 0.24 -17.24
N ILE A 3 -23.72 -0.23 -17.76
CA ILE A 3 -22.66 -0.82 -16.95
C ILE A 3 -21.75 0.32 -16.50
N GLU A 4 -21.61 0.50 -15.18
CA GLU A 4 -20.72 1.53 -14.62
C GLU A 4 -19.29 1.37 -15.14
N LYS A 5 -18.71 2.51 -15.52
CA LYS A 5 -17.43 2.64 -16.22
C LYS A 5 -16.24 2.05 -15.46
N ASP A 6 -16.34 1.93 -14.14
CA ASP A 6 -15.20 1.67 -13.25
C ASP A 6 -15.30 0.36 -12.46
N ASN A 7 -16.30 -0.51 -12.74
CA ASN A 7 -16.59 -1.68 -11.89
C ASN A 7 -16.61 -3.03 -12.65
N VAL A 8 -15.63 -3.31 -13.54
CA VAL A 8 -15.56 -4.62 -14.25
C VAL A 8 -14.13 -5.08 -14.59
N LYS A 9 -13.81 -6.35 -14.34
CA LYS A 9 -12.54 -7.04 -14.67
C LYS A 9 -12.22 -7.03 -16.20
N GLY A 10 -10.94 -6.83 -16.54
CA GLY A 10 -10.31 -7.37 -17.76
C GLY A 10 -9.82 -6.38 -18.83
N THR A 11 -8.75 -6.78 -19.56
CA THR A 11 -8.10 -6.26 -20.80
C THR A 11 -8.35 -4.81 -21.26
N LYS A 12 -7.30 -4.14 -21.77
CA LYS A 12 -7.35 -2.79 -22.36
C LYS A 12 -8.59 -2.59 -23.27
N ARG A 13 -9.53 -1.75 -22.82
CA ARG A 13 -10.79 -1.41 -23.49
C ARG A 13 -10.67 -0.16 -24.35
N PHE A 14 -11.53 -0.09 -25.36
CA PHE A 14 -11.60 1.01 -26.30
C PHE A 14 -13.06 1.43 -26.49
N PHE A 15 -13.25 2.72 -26.80
CA PHE A 15 -14.52 3.22 -27.33
C PHE A 15 -14.56 2.91 -28.83
N ILE A 16 -15.45 2.01 -29.22
CA ILE A 16 -15.63 1.57 -30.61
C ILE A 16 -16.91 2.21 -31.13
N PRO A 17 -16.83 3.19 -32.04
CA PRO A 17 -18.01 3.71 -32.71
C PRO A 17 -18.66 2.61 -33.55
N LEU A 18 -19.96 2.42 -33.38
CA LEU A 18 -20.75 1.51 -34.22
C LEU A 18 -21.11 2.24 -35.51
N SER A 19 -20.12 2.36 -36.42
CA SER A 19 -20.24 3.12 -37.66
C SER A 19 -21.48 2.73 -38.48
N ALA A 20 -21.82 1.44 -38.51
CA ALA A 20 -22.96 0.89 -39.25
C ALA A 20 -24.34 1.24 -38.64
N GLU A 21 -24.38 1.51 -37.33
CA GLU A 21 -25.60 1.89 -36.60
C GLU A 21 -25.75 3.41 -36.46
N THR A 22 -24.87 4.18 -37.11
CA THR A 22 -25.00 5.63 -37.15
C THR A 22 -26.32 6.00 -37.81
N ASN A 23 -27.10 6.85 -37.16
CA ASN A 23 -28.41 7.28 -37.67
C ASN A 23 -28.55 8.80 -37.63
N TYR A 24 -29.25 9.37 -38.61
CA TYR A 24 -29.59 10.79 -38.66
C TYR A 24 -31.06 10.99 -38.28
N LYS A 25 -31.32 11.95 -37.40
CA LYS A 25 -32.65 12.35 -36.93
C LYS A 25 -33.07 13.66 -37.61
N PRO A 26 -33.91 13.62 -38.66
CA PRO A 26 -34.31 14.82 -39.40
C PRO A 26 -35.03 15.86 -38.55
N GLU A 27 -35.80 15.42 -37.56
CA GLU A 27 -36.59 16.25 -36.66
C GLU A 27 -35.75 17.16 -35.76
N THR A 28 -34.56 16.71 -35.33
CA THR A 28 -33.66 17.47 -34.44
C THR A 28 -32.39 17.96 -35.13
N ASN A 29 -32.17 17.58 -36.40
CA ASN A 29 -30.90 17.79 -37.12
C ASN A 29 -29.68 17.18 -36.41
N GLU A 30 -29.87 16.03 -35.75
CA GLU A 30 -28.82 15.36 -34.99
C GLU A 30 -28.34 14.10 -35.70
N ILE A 31 -27.04 13.80 -35.57
CA ILE A 31 -26.47 12.52 -35.96
C ILE A 31 -26.14 11.76 -34.67
N CYS A 32 -26.71 10.58 -34.52
CA CYS A 32 -26.47 9.68 -33.41
C CYS A 32 -25.44 8.64 -33.83
N ILE A 33 -24.32 8.57 -33.13
CA ILE A 33 -23.26 7.58 -33.33
C ILE A 33 -23.17 6.78 -32.02
N PRO A 34 -23.70 5.55 -31.98
CA PRO A 34 -23.59 4.72 -30.79
C PRO A 34 -22.15 4.22 -30.60
N PHE A 35 -21.80 3.93 -29.35
CA PHE A 35 -20.48 3.42 -28.97
C PHE A 35 -20.61 2.17 -28.12
N GLU A 36 -19.68 1.25 -28.30
CA GLU A 36 -19.42 0.19 -27.34
C GLU A 36 -18.13 0.48 -26.57
N TYR A 37 -18.15 0.25 -25.27
CA TYR A 37 -16.95 0.27 -24.43
C TYR A 37 -16.53 -1.15 -24.07
N ARG A 38 -15.65 -1.74 -24.88
CA ARG A 38 -15.23 -3.14 -24.76
C ARG A 38 -13.79 -3.37 -25.22
N SER A 39 -13.30 -4.58 -24.98
CA SER A 39 -12.01 -5.04 -25.49
C SER A 39 -12.10 -5.39 -26.98
N LEU A 40 -10.97 -5.31 -27.68
CA LEU A 40 -10.88 -5.68 -29.09
C LEU A 40 -10.94 -7.21 -29.27
N THR A 41 -11.71 -7.66 -30.26
CA THR A 41 -11.68 -9.03 -30.78
C THR A 41 -10.35 -9.31 -31.48
N ASP A 42 -10.01 -10.58 -31.72
CA ASP A 42 -8.71 -10.93 -32.33
C ASP A 42 -8.56 -10.42 -33.78
N SER A 43 -9.67 -10.28 -34.51
CA SER A 43 -9.69 -9.63 -35.84
C SER A 43 -9.45 -8.12 -35.71
N GLU A 44 -10.07 -7.45 -34.74
CA GLU A 44 -9.89 -6.03 -34.47
C GLU A 44 -8.50 -5.69 -33.92
N LYS A 45 -7.88 -6.57 -33.13
CA LYS A 45 -6.49 -6.40 -32.67
C LYS A 45 -5.51 -6.31 -33.85
N LYS A 46 -5.76 -7.07 -34.92
CA LYS A 46 -4.99 -6.98 -36.17
C LYS A 46 -5.31 -5.67 -36.91
N ARG A 47 -6.61 -5.33 -37.02
CA ARG A 47 -7.12 -4.13 -37.69
C ARG A 47 -6.60 -2.82 -37.09
N TYR A 48 -6.57 -2.74 -35.76
CA TYR A 48 -6.16 -1.58 -34.98
C TYR A 48 -4.79 -1.79 -34.30
N SER A 49 -3.92 -2.60 -34.91
CA SER A 49 -2.57 -2.87 -34.39
C SER A 49 -1.73 -1.59 -34.28
N GLY A 50 -0.69 -1.56 -33.44
CA GLY A 50 0.24 -0.42 -33.32
C GLY A 50 0.02 0.51 -32.12
N GLN A 51 0.80 1.60 -32.05
CA GLN A 51 0.68 2.60 -30.98
C GLN A 51 -0.57 3.48 -31.17
N ARG A 52 -1.13 3.99 -30.05
CA ARG A 52 -2.36 4.81 -30.00
C ARG A 52 -3.56 4.16 -30.69
N GLN A 53 -3.87 2.93 -30.29
CA GLN A 53 -4.95 2.13 -30.89
C GLN A 53 -6.32 2.84 -30.88
N GLN A 54 -6.65 3.62 -29.84
CA GLN A 54 -7.88 4.42 -29.79
C GLN A 54 -7.95 5.47 -30.91
N ASP A 55 -6.84 6.13 -31.22
CA ASP A 55 -6.80 7.10 -32.32
C ASP A 55 -7.03 6.41 -33.67
N ARG A 56 -6.45 5.21 -33.87
CA ARG A 56 -6.67 4.42 -35.10
C ARG A 56 -8.10 3.97 -35.27
N ILE A 57 -8.76 3.57 -34.18
CA ILE A 57 -10.20 3.23 -34.19
C ILE A 57 -11.01 4.44 -34.68
N ILE A 58 -10.70 5.63 -34.15
CA ILE A 58 -11.38 6.88 -34.55
C ILE A 58 -11.08 7.23 -36.01
N ASP A 59 -9.84 7.08 -36.47
CA ASP A 59 -9.44 7.38 -37.85
C ASP A 59 -10.21 6.49 -38.86
N ILE A 60 -10.36 5.20 -38.54
CA ILE A 60 -11.11 4.26 -39.38
C ILE A 60 -12.61 4.53 -39.31
N ALA A 61 -13.15 4.72 -38.10
CA ALA A 61 -14.57 4.97 -37.89
C ALA A 61 -15.03 6.28 -38.55
N GLU A 62 -14.19 7.32 -38.56
CA GLU A 62 -14.47 8.58 -39.27
C GLU A 62 -14.82 8.32 -40.74
N SER A 63 -14.02 7.48 -41.42
CA SER A 63 -14.23 7.15 -42.83
C SER A 63 -15.51 6.33 -43.03
N GLU A 64 -15.76 5.36 -42.16
CA GLU A 64 -16.96 4.50 -42.21
C GLU A 64 -18.24 5.26 -41.91
N ILE A 65 -18.24 6.16 -40.92
CA ILE A 65 -19.37 7.01 -40.54
C ILE A 65 -19.72 7.95 -41.68
N ILE A 66 -18.73 8.55 -42.35
CA ILE A 66 -18.96 9.39 -43.53
C ILE A 66 -19.58 8.58 -44.67
N ALA A 67 -19.14 7.33 -44.87
CA ALA A 67 -19.70 6.43 -45.88
C ALA A 67 -21.15 6.02 -45.55
N ALA A 68 -21.42 5.62 -44.29
CA ALA A 68 -22.74 5.24 -43.80
C ALA A 68 -23.73 6.41 -43.87
N ALA A 69 -23.32 7.61 -43.44
CA ALA A 69 -24.12 8.83 -43.55
C ALA A 69 -24.47 9.18 -45.01
N GLY A 70 -23.60 8.83 -45.97
CA GLY A 70 -23.87 8.98 -47.40
C GLY A 70 -24.90 7.98 -47.95
N ALA A 71 -25.12 6.85 -47.27
CA ALA A 71 -26.11 5.83 -47.67
C ALA A 71 -27.50 6.06 -47.04
N ILE A 72 -27.57 6.79 -45.92
CA ILE A 72 -28.80 7.01 -45.13
C ILE A 72 -29.70 8.12 -45.69
N SER A 73 -29.20 8.90 -46.64
CA SER A 73 -29.86 10.14 -46.99
C SER A 73 -30.95 10.03 -48.07
N ASN A 74 -32.16 10.47 -47.73
CA ASN A 74 -33.05 11.10 -48.71
C ASN A 74 -32.44 12.45 -49.17
N ALA A 75 -32.57 12.74 -50.46
CA ALA A 75 -31.69 13.61 -51.25
C ALA A 75 -31.50 15.07 -50.78
N ASP A 76 -32.36 15.65 -49.93
CA ASP A 76 -32.35 17.10 -49.69
C ASP A 76 -31.51 17.59 -48.48
N ASN A 77 -31.27 16.75 -47.47
CA ASN A 77 -30.46 17.14 -46.28
C ASN A 77 -29.12 16.40 -46.17
N ALA A 78 -28.92 15.34 -46.97
CA ALA A 78 -27.68 14.55 -47.09
C ALA A 78 -26.42 15.41 -47.14
N TYR A 79 -26.46 16.37 -48.07
CA TYR A 79 -25.31 17.16 -48.45
C TYR A 79 -24.92 18.13 -47.34
N LYS A 80 -25.91 18.70 -46.62
CA LYS A 80 -25.68 19.59 -45.48
C LYS A 80 -25.03 18.84 -44.31
N VAL A 81 -25.51 17.63 -44.04
CA VAL A 81 -24.98 16.75 -42.99
C VAL A 81 -23.55 16.33 -43.31
N LEU A 82 -23.30 15.85 -44.54
CA LEU A 82 -21.96 15.49 -45.01
C LEU A 82 -21.00 16.68 -45.05
N ALA A 83 -21.47 17.86 -45.45
CA ALA A 83 -20.68 19.09 -45.43
C ALA A 83 -20.31 19.51 -44.01
N ALA A 84 -21.22 19.36 -43.04
CA ALA A 84 -20.95 19.64 -41.63
C ALA A 84 -19.94 18.65 -41.02
N LEU A 85 -20.08 17.35 -41.32
CA LEU A 85 -19.17 16.30 -40.86
C LEU A 85 -17.75 16.44 -41.42
N ARG A 86 -17.64 16.85 -42.70
CA ARG A 86 -16.35 17.04 -43.41
C ARG A 86 -15.70 18.40 -43.18
N LYS A 87 -16.38 19.32 -42.48
CA LYS A 87 -15.82 20.65 -42.19
C LYS A 87 -14.52 20.49 -41.39
N GLN A 88 -13.47 21.18 -41.83
CA GLN A 88 -12.16 21.14 -41.20
C GLN A 88 -11.85 22.42 -40.42
N ILE A 89 -11.11 22.27 -39.33
CA ILE A 89 -10.49 23.34 -38.56
C ILE A 89 -9.07 22.84 -38.23
N ASP A 90 -8.04 23.61 -38.59
CA ASP A 90 -6.63 23.24 -38.39
C ASP A 90 -6.27 21.86 -38.97
N ASP A 91 -6.63 21.61 -40.23
CA ASP A 91 -6.42 20.34 -40.97
C ASP A 91 -7.07 19.08 -40.33
N VAL A 92 -8.00 19.26 -39.39
CA VAL A 92 -8.72 18.17 -38.72
C VAL A 92 -10.23 18.34 -38.91
N THR A 93 -10.95 17.27 -39.24
CA THR A 93 -12.41 17.34 -39.36
C THR A 93 -13.08 17.58 -38.00
N ILE A 94 -14.21 18.28 -37.99
CA ILE A 94 -15.01 18.50 -36.79
C ILE A 94 -15.48 17.16 -36.20
N LEU A 95 -15.85 16.19 -37.05
CA LEU A 95 -16.24 14.84 -36.60
C LEU A 95 -15.11 14.17 -35.81
N LYS A 96 -13.90 14.12 -36.38
CA LYS A 96 -12.73 13.54 -35.72
C LYS A 96 -12.42 14.24 -34.40
N LYS A 97 -12.51 15.57 -34.38
CA LYS A 97 -12.31 16.36 -33.16
C LYS A 97 -13.35 15.99 -32.09
N ARG A 98 -14.62 15.81 -32.46
CA ARG A 98 -15.70 15.41 -31.54
C ARG A 98 -15.54 13.97 -31.04
N LEU A 99 -15.21 13.02 -31.91
CA LEU A 99 -14.92 11.62 -31.54
C LEU A 99 -13.73 11.55 -30.58
N ARG A 100 -12.62 12.25 -30.89
CA ARG A 100 -11.47 12.37 -29.97
C ARG A 100 -11.83 13.03 -28.65
N THR A 101 -12.66 14.07 -28.69
CA THR A 101 -13.09 14.76 -27.46
C THR A 101 -13.93 13.83 -26.59
N TYR A 102 -14.90 13.12 -27.16
CA TYR A 102 -15.76 12.18 -26.44
C TYR A 102 -14.92 11.03 -25.84
N THR A 103 -14.10 10.37 -26.66
CA THR A 103 -13.27 9.26 -26.19
C THR A 103 -12.25 9.72 -25.15
N ARG A 104 -11.57 10.85 -25.34
CA ARG A 104 -10.64 11.42 -24.34
C ARG A 104 -11.34 11.83 -23.06
N HIS A 105 -12.48 12.51 -23.16
CA HIS A 105 -13.28 12.88 -21.99
C HIS A 105 -13.72 11.64 -21.21
N ASN A 106 -14.02 10.54 -21.89
CA ASN A 106 -14.42 9.31 -21.22
C ASN A 106 -13.26 8.35 -20.90
N THR A 107 -12.00 8.68 -21.20
CA THR A 107 -10.82 7.85 -20.88
C THR A 107 -9.77 8.53 -20.01
N ALA A 108 -9.84 9.87 -19.90
CA ALA A 108 -8.98 10.63 -19.01
C ALA A 108 -9.40 10.41 -17.54
N ASP A 109 -8.40 10.26 -16.67
CA ASP A 109 -8.63 10.36 -15.23
C ASP A 109 -8.83 11.84 -14.87
N PHE A 110 -9.94 12.13 -14.22
CA PHE A 110 -10.18 13.45 -13.66
C PHE A 110 -9.79 13.42 -12.19
N PHE A 111 -8.79 14.23 -11.85
CA PHE A 111 -8.51 14.56 -10.46
C PHE A 111 -9.22 15.87 -10.17
N ILE A 112 -10.00 15.89 -9.08
CA ILE A 112 -10.56 17.13 -8.58
C ILE A 112 -9.46 17.85 -7.81
N HIS A 113 -9.07 19.01 -8.30
CA HIS A 113 -8.01 19.80 -7.71
C HIS A 113 -8.48 20.45 -6.40
N LYS A 114 -7.71 20.27 -5.31
CA LYS A 114 -8.06 20.77 -3.97
C LYS A 114 -8.27 22.30 -3.95
N ASP A 115 -7.38 23.05 -4.61
CA ASP A 115 -7.46 24.51 -4.79
C ASP A 115 -7.00 24.96 -6.20
N LEU A 116 -7.88 24.80 -7.20
CA LEU A 116 -7.55 25.10 -8.60
C LEU A 116 -7.27 26.60 -8.80
N LYS A 117 -7.97 27.46 -8.05
CA LYS A 117 -7.85 28.92 -8.17
C LYS A 117 -6.43 29.35 -7.83
N GLN A 118 -5.92 28.93 -6.67
CA GLN A 118 -4.57 29.32 -6.27
C GLN A 118 -3.50 28.75 -7.22
N PHE A 119 -3.65 27.49 -7.64
CA PHE A 119 -2.73 26.85 -8.59
C PHE A 119 -2.64 27.62 -9.91
N LEU A 120 -3.77 27.86 -10.58
CA LEU A 120 -3.77 28.53 -11.87
C LEU A 120 -3.30 29.98 -11.79
N ASN A 121 -3.55 30.68 -10.68
CA ASN A 121 -3.00 32.03 -10.49
C ASN A 121 -1.47 32.02 -10.40
N ARG A 122 -0.88 31.04 -9.70
CA ARG A 122 0.59 30.88 -9.65
C ARG A 122 1.16 30.54 -11.03
N GLU A 123 0.51 29.64 -11.77
CA GLU A 123 0.93 29.30 -13.13
C GLU A 123 0.79 30.48 -14.10
N LEU A 124 -0.26 31.29 -13.95
CA LEU A 124 -0.45 32.52 -14.70
C LEU A 124 0.70 33.51 -14.43
N ASP A 125 1.10 33.70 -13.18
CA ASP A 125 2.23 34.56 -12.82
C ASP A 125 3.53 34.08 -13.48
N VAL A 126 3.79 32.76 -13.44
CA VAL A 126 4.96 32.14 -14.09
C VAL A 126 4.90 32.32 -15.61
N TYR A 127 3.74 32.12 -16.21
CA TYR A 127 3.52 32.29 -17.64
C TYR A 127 3.76 33.73 -18.09
N ILE A 128 3.21 34.71 -17.36
CA ILE A 128 3.42 36.14 -17.66
C ILE A 128 4.91 36.47 -17.59
N LYS A 129 5.59 36.06 -16.52
CA LYS A 129 7.04 36.31 -16.32
C LYS A 129 7.90 35.68 -17.41
N ASN A 130 7.58 34.46 -17.85
CA ASN A 130 8.46 33.69 -18.73
C ASN A 130 8.10 33.78 -20.22
N LYS A 131 6.85 34.07 -20.56
CA LYS A 131 6.33 34.00 -21.94
C LYS A 131 5.78 35.32 -22.46
N VAL A 132 5.28 36.19 -21.58
CA VAL A 132 4.70 37.48 -21.98
C VAL A 132 5.72 38.62 -21.85
N ILE A 133 6.56 38.58 -20.80
CA ILE A 133 7.58 39.59 -20.55
C ILE A 133 8.91 39.14 -21.18
N PRO A 134 9.45 39.85 -22.19
CA PRO A 134 10.76 39.54 -22.76
C PRO A 134 11.89 40.03 -21.84
N LEU A 135 12.70 39.10 -21.32
CA LEU A 135 13.80 39.42 -20.40
C LEU A 135 14.88 40.33 -21.01
N SER A 136 15.14 40.20 -22.31
CA SER A 136 16.08 41.06 -23.05
C SER A 136 15.66 42.54 -23.02
N SER A 137 14.36 42.81 -23.08
CA SER A 137 13.81 44.17 -23.03
C SER A 137 13.90 44.82 -21.66
N LEU A 138 14.07 44.05 -20.58
CA LEU A 138 14.27 44.55 -19.22
C LEU A 138 15.75 44.86 -18.92
N ILE A 139 16.69 44.10 -19.51
CA ILE A 139 18.13 44.18 -19.20
C ILE A 139 18.86 45.19 -20.09
N PHE A 140 18.51 45.29 -21.39
CA PHE A 140 19.19 46.18 -22.34
C PHE A 140 18.54 47.58 -22.43
N ALA A 141 17.79 47.97 -21.41
CA ALA A 141 17.20 49.29 -21.29
C ALA A 141 18.24 50.30 -20.77
N ASP A 142 19.16 50.71 -21.66
CA ASP A 142 19.78 52.05 -21.82
C ASP A 142 21.22 51.92 -22.35
N ALA A 143 21.59 52.56 -23.46
CA ALA A 143 22.04 53.96 -23.41
C ALA A 143 21.84 54.79 -24.72
N ASN A 144 21.06 54.35 -25.70
CA ASN A 144 20.81 55.14 -26.94
C ASN A 144 19.35 55.01 -27.43
N PHE A 145 18.39 55.29 -26.56
CA PHE A 145 16.96 55.26 -26.92
C PHE A 145 16.51 56.58 -27.55
N GLN A 146 16.63 56.69 -28.87
CA GLN A 146 15.95 57.72 -29.65
C GLN A 146 14.46 57.36 -29.84
N GLU A 147 13.64 58.41 -29.91
CA GLU A 147 12.17 58.50 -29.80
C GLU A 147 11.32 57.78 -30.87
N GLU A 148 11.85 56.88 -31.71
CA GLU A 148 11.07 56.27 -32.82
C GLU A 148 10.57 54.84 -32.59
N ASN A 149 10.71 54.26 -31.40
CA ASN A 149 10.29 52.87 -31.14
C ASN A 149 9.06 52.77 -30.22
N LEU A 150 7.87 52.75 -30.85
CA LEU A 150 6.54 52.37 -30.32
C LEU A 150 6.45 50.97 -29.67
N THR A 151 7.57 50.27 -29.45
CA THR A 151 7.62 48.88 -28.95
C THR A 151 7.79 48.74 -27.44
N LYS A 152 8.02 49.84 -26.70
CA LYS A 152 8.16 49.79 -25.22
C LYS A 152 6.84 49.74 -24.43
N VAL A 153 5.68 49.98 -25.07
CA VAL A 153 4.38 50.10 -24.37
C VAL A 153 3.50 48.84 -24.46
N ASN A 154 3.72 47.98 -25.45
CA ASN A 154 2.75 46.92 -25.74
C ASN A 154 2.79 45.74 -24.77
N TRP A 155 3.96 45.35 -24.23
CA TRP A 155 4.06 44.10 -23.45
C TRP A 155 3.49 44.23 -22.03
N ILE A 156 3.57 45.41 -21.38
CA ILE A 156 2.92 45.65 -20.08
C ILE A 156 1.40 45.65 -20.26
N GLU A 157 0.90 46.30 -21.31
CA GLU A 157 -0.53 46.32 -21.64
C GLU A 157 -1.02 44.92 -22.02
N THR A 158 -0.23 44.17 -22.79
CA THR A 158 -0.48 42.77 -23.11
C THR A 158 -0.48 41.92 -21.84
N ALA A 159 0.47 42.09 -20.93
CA ALA A 159 0.50 41.37 -19.65
C ALA A 159 -0.73 41.68 -18.79
N LYS A 160 -1.15 42.94 -18.70
CA LYS A 160 -2.40 43.34 -18.03
C LYS A 160 -3.62 42.72 -18.67
N LEU A 161 -3.70 42.71 -20.01
CA LEU A 161 -4.80 42.12 -20.76
C LEU A 161 -4.86 40.60 -20.57
N VAL A 162 -3.73 39.90 -20.73
CA VAL A 162 -3.60 38.46 -20.49
C VAL A 162 -3.99 38.14 -19.05
N HIS A 163 -3.45 38.86 -18.07
CA HIS A 163 -3.80 38.67 -16.67
C HIS A 163 -5.30 38.83 -16.44
N LYS A 164 -5.92 39.90 -16.98
CA LYS A 164 -7.36 40.16 -16.84
C LYS A 164 -8.21 39.03 -17.42
N ILE A 165 -7.94 38.62 -18.66
CA ILE A 165 -8.69 37.56 -19.34
C ILE A 165 -8.47 36.22 -18.62
N ALA A 166 -7.22 35.87 -18.32
CA ALA A 166 -6.89 34.63 -17.64
C ALA A 166 -7.52 34.57 -16.24
N SER A 167 -7.52 35.67 -15.48
CA SER A 167 -8.17 35.73 -14.16
C SER A 167 -9.65 35.40 -14.23
N GLN A 168 -10.37 35.92 -15.24
CA GLN A 168 -11.78 35.61 -15.45
C GLN A 168 -12.01 34.13 -15.80
N ILE A 169 -11.15 33.56 -16.64
CA ILE A 169 -11.20 32.13 -16.99
C ILE A 169 -10.90 31.27 -15.76
N ILE A 170 -9.87 31.62 -14.98
CA ILE A 170 -9.48 30.93 -13.76
C ILE A 170 -10.63 30.94 -12.76
N GLU A 171 -11.30 32.09 -12.59
CA GLU A 171 -12.45 32.20 -11.69
C GLU A 171 -13.59 31.28 -12.13
N PHE A 172 -13.94 31.29 -13.41
CA PHE A 172 -14.95 30.38 -13.97
C PHE A 172 -14.60 28.90 -13.77
N LEU A 173 -13.36 28.49 -14.12
CA LEU A 173 -12.90 27.12 -13.94
C LEU A 173 -12.88 26.73 -12.47
N SER A 174 -12.45 27.63 -11.59
CA SER A 174 -12.43 27.37 -10.14
C SER A 174 -13.82 27.15 -9.56
N HIS A 175 -14.85 27.83 -10.07
CA HIS A 175 -16.23 27.60 -9.63
C HIS A 175 -16.75 26.22 -10.03
N ILE A 176 -16.42 25.75 -11.25
CA ILE A 176 -16.77 24.39 -11.69
C ILE A 176 -16.06 23.37 -10.81
N GLU A 177 -14.76 23.57 -10.56
CA GLU A 177 -13.97 22.67 -9.74
C GLU A 177 -14.48 22.61 -8.29
N GLU A 178 -14.79 23.77 -7.70
CA GLU A 178 -15.33 23.84 -6.34
C GLU A 178 -16.69 23.15 -6.24
N PHE A 179 -17.52 23.24 -7.27
CA PHE A 179 -18.77 22.51 -7.35
C PHE A 179 -18.55 20.99 -7.41
N GLN A 180 -17.63 20.52 -8.25
CA GLN A 180 -17.26 19.10 -8.33
C GLN A 180 -16.69 18.60 -7.00
N LYS A 181 -15.80 19.37 -6.36
CA LYS A 181 -15.24 19.07 -5.04
C LYS A 181 -16.35 18.95 -3.99
N ARG A 182 -17.32 19.85 -3.99
CA ARG A 182 -18.49 19.77 -3.08
C ARG A 182 -19.34 18.53 -3.32
N LEU A 183 -19.56 18.14 -4.57
CA LEU A 183 -20.28 16.90 -4.90
C LEU A 183 -19.50 15.66 -4.45
N TRP A 184 -18.19 15.66 -4.65
CA TRP A 184 -17.30 14.57 -4.25
C TRP A 184 -17.24 14.41 -2.73
N LEU A 185 -17.08 15.51 -1.99
CA LEU A 185 -17.00 15.52 -0.53
C LEU A 185 -18.38 15.41 0.17
N LYS A 186 -19.47 15.30 -0.59
CA LYS A 186 -20.79 15.12 -0.01
C LYS A 186 -20.82 13.78 0.74
N LYS A 187 -21.17 13.84 2.04
CA LYS A 187 -21.37 12.65 2.89
C LYS A 187 -22.27 11.66 2.15
N LYS A 188 -21.75 10.45 1.93
CA LYS A 188 -22.49 9.37 1.28
C LYS A 188 -23.53 8.82 2.26
N PHE A 189 -24.66 8.39 1.70
CA PHE A 189 -25.71 7.73 2.47
C PHE A 189 -25.38 6.24 2.60
N VAL A 190 -25.70 5.65 3.74
CA VAL A 190 -25.70 4.20 3.91
C VAL A 190 -26.90 3.64 3.13
N LEU A 191 -26.64 2.78 2.16
CA LEU A 191 -27.68 2.21 1.29
C LEU A 191 -28.31 0.96 1.90
N SER A 192 -27.49 0.09 2.48
CA SER A 192 -27.89 -1.10 3.21
C SER A 192 -26.94 -1.32 4.40
N THR A 193 -27.39 -2.10 5.37
CA THR A 193 -26.61 -2.50 6.53
C THR A 193 -27.07 -3.88 6.89
N ASP A 194 -26.22 -4.89 6.77
CA ASP A 194 -26.50 -6.30 6.95
C ASP A 194 -25.54 -6.90 7.98
N TYR A 195 -25.91 -8.04 8.56
CA TYR A 195 -25.20 -8.71 9.63
C TYR A 195 -24.90 -10.15 9.22
N CYS A 196 -23.65 -10.56 9.45
CA CYS A 196 -23.21 -11.94 9.37
C CYS A 196 -23.08 -12.49 10.80
N LEU A 197 -23.88 -13.50 11.15
CA LEU A 197 -23.89 -14.08 12.50
C LEU A 197 -23.64 -15.59 12.44
N THR A 198 -22.84 -16.11 13.37
CA THR A 198 -22.74 -17.57 13.53
C THR A 198 -24.02 -18.13 14.17
N LEU A 199 -24.44 -19.34 13.75
CA LEU A 199 -25.71 -19.93 14.20
C LEU A 199 -25.80 -20.16 15.71
N ASP A 200 -24.68 -20.29 16.45
CA ASP A 200 -24.66 -20.34 17.92
C ASP A 200 -25.22 -19.06 18.58
N ARG A 201 -25.20 -17.93 17.87
CA ARG A 201 -25.77 -16.66 18.33
C ARG A 201 -27.20 -16.43 17.84
N VAL A 202 -27.75 -17.33 17.03
CA VAL A 202 -29.09 -17.22 16.47
C VAL A 202 -30.04 -18.11 17.28
N PRO A 203 -31.15 -17.57 17.83
CA PRO A 203 -32.12 -18.38 18.55
C PRO A 203 -32.71 -19.50 17.67
N GLU A 204 -32.89 -20.70 18.23
CA GLU A 204 -33.37 -21.87 17.47
C GLU A 204 -34.76 -21.67 16.82
N GLU A 205 -35.56 -20.72 17.30
CA GLU A 205 -36.86 -20.37 16.72
C GLU A 205 -36.77 -19.84 15.27
N PHE A 206 -35.60 -19.34 14.86
CA PHE A 206 -35.38 -18.85 13.50
C PHE A 206 -34.95 -19.96 12.52
N TYR A 207 -34.50 -21.11 13.02
CA TYR A 207 -33.94 -22.19 12.19
C TYR A 207 -34.93 -22.71 11.13
N PRO A 208 -36.23 -22.90 11.42
CA PRO A 208 -37.20 -23.32 10.41
C PRO A 208 -37.37 -22.35 9.25
N GLU A 209 -37.17 -21.05 9.49
CA GLU A 209 -37.24 -20.01 8.45
C GLU A 209 -35.93 -19.95 7.64
N ILE A 210 -34.78 -20.16 8.31
CA ILE A 210 -33.45 -20.20 7.67
C ILE A 210 -33.35 -21.33 6.66
N ILE A 211 -33.77 -22.56 7.01
CA ILE A 211 -33.70 -23.72 6.10
C ILE A 211 -34.63 -23.59 4.87
N GLN A 212 -35.59 -22.66 4.90
CA GLN A 212 -36.47 -22.38 3.76
C GLN A 212 -35.87 -21.36 2.79
N ASN A 213 -34.82 -20.63 3.22
CA ASN A 213 -34.20 -19.59 2.41
C ASN A 213 -33.22 -20.21 1.41
N THR A 214 -33.63 -20.31 0.15
CA THR A 214 -32.80 -20.89 -0.91
C THR A 214 -31.51 -20.10 -1.16
N ALA A 215 -31.54 -18.77 -1.03
CA ALA A 215 -30.36 -17.95 -1.29
C ALA A 215 -29.26 -18.18 -0.24
N GLN A 216 -29.65 -18.25 1.03
CA GLN A 216 -28.72 -18.59 2.11
C GLN A 216 -28.12 -20.00 1.96
N LEU A 217 -28.94 -20.97 1.54
CA LEU A 217 -28.47 -22.34 1.33
C LEU A 217 -27.47 -22.44 0.19
N GLU A 218 -27.72 -21.75 -0.94
CA GLU A 218 -26.77 -21.73 -2.06
C GLU A 218 -25.47 -21.03 -1.67
N GLU A 219 -25.51 -19.93 -0.91
CA GLU A 219 -24.30 -19.30 -0.37
C GLU A 219 -23.47 -20.26 0.48
N TRP A 220 -24.12 -21.05 1.35
CA TRP A 220 -23.40 -22.06 2.14
C TRP A 220 -22.82 -23.20 1.30
N LYS A 221 -23.50 -23.60 0.22
CA LYS A 221 -22.96 -24.59 -0.72
C LYS A 221 -21.72 -24.05 -1.42
N ASP A 222 -21.74 -22.78 -1.81
CA ASP A 222 -20.64 -22.14 -2.54
C ASP A 222 -19.43 -21.85 -1.64
N LEU A 223 -19.65 -21.33 -0.44
CA LEU A 223 -18.58 -20.92 0.47
C LEU A 223 -18.03 -22.03 1.34
N PHE A 224 -18.92 -22.93 1.81
CA PHE A 224 -18.58 -23.94 2.81
C PHE A 224 -18.74 -25.38 2.31
N ALA A 225 -19.14 -25.57 1.05
CA ALA A 225 -19.33 -26.89 0.44
C ALA A 225 -20.22 -27.81 1.31
N ILE A 226 -21.28 -27.27 1.92
CA ILE A 226 -22.12 -28.04 2.86
C ILE A 226 -22.74 -29.31 2.25
N HIS A 227 -22.88 -29.34 0.92
CA HIS A 227 -23.41 -30.46 0.16
C HIS A 227 -22.40 -31.60 -0.04
N GLU A 228 -21.12 -31.36 0.26
CA GLU A 228 -20.04 -32.36 0.22
C GLU A 228 -19.69 -32.91 1.61
N ILE A 229 -20.40 -32.46 2.65
CA ILE A 229 -20.24 -32.96 4.02
C ILE A 229 -20.84 -34.37 4.10
N ASP A 230 -20.05 -35.35 3.69
CA ASP A 230 -20.23 -36.77 4.01
C ASP A 230 -19.40 -37.06 5.25
N ASN A 231 -19.98 -37.38 6.41
CA ASN A 231 -19.17 -37.92 7.51
C ASN A 231 -19.90 -38.88 8.48
N ASN A 232 -19.52 -40.15 8.34
CA ASN A 232 -19.29 -41.17 9.37
C ASN A 232 -19.99 -41.02 10.74
N LEU A 233 -21.04 -41.84 10.94
CA LEU A 233 -21.57 -42.43 12.20
C LEU A 233 -21.94 -41.50 13.38
N ILE A 234 -21.56 -40.22 13.42
CA ILE A 234 -21.75 -39.33 14.59
C ILE A 234 -22.38 -37.96 14.22
N SER A 235 -22.40 -37.55 12.95
CA SER A 235 -23.08 -36.32 12.49
C SER A 235 -24.27 -36.60 11.58
N THR A 236 -25.26 -35.71 11.60
CA THR A 236 -26.44 -35.69 10.73
C THR A 236 -26.00 -35.35 9.30
N ASP A 237 -26.36 -36.23 8.35
CA ASP A 237 -26.07 -36.04 6.93
C ASP A 237 -26.74 -34.78 6.37
N TYR A 238 -26.11 -34.17 5.36
CA TYR A 238 -26.78 -33.16 4.55
C TYR A 238 -28.00 -33.78 3.84
N THR A 239 -29.17 -33.13 3.95
CA THR A 239 -30.41 -33.57 3.29
C THR A 239 -31.00 -32.44 2.44
N GLU A 240 -31.77 -32.81 1.42
CA GLU A 240 -32.64 -31.86 0.69
C GLU A 240 -34.11 -32.26 0.88
N PRO A 241 -34.93 -31.46 1.61
CA PRO A 241 -34.60 -30.18 2.26
C PRO A 241 -33.70 -30.33 3.51
N LEU A 242 -32.97 -29.27 3.85
CA LEU A 242 -32.05 -29.24 4.99
C LEU A 242 -32.81 -29.38 6.32
N SER A 243 -32.29 -30.19 7.25
CA SER A 243 -32.93 -30.40 8.55
C SER A 243 -32.53 -29.33 9.58
N VAL A 244 -33.39 -29.08 10.56
CA VAL A 244 -33.07 -28.20 11.70
C VAL A 244 -31.95 -28.79 12.55
N ASP A 245 -31.90 -30.12 12.68
CA ASP A 245 -30.87 -30.82 13.44
C ASP A 245 -29.47 -30.63 12.82
N PHE A 246 -29.38 -30.55 11.49
CA PHE A 246 -28.14 -30.20 10.81
C PHE A 246 -27.62 -28.82 11.24
N LEU A 247 -28.49 -27.82 11.39
CA LEU A 247 -28.08 -26.49 11.86
C LEU A 247 -27.57 -26.52 13.31
N LYS A 248 -28.19 -27.33 14.18
CA LYS A 248 -27.79 -27.49 15.59
C LYS A 248 -26.40 -28.14 15.72
N GLU A 249 -26.08 -29.06 14.84
CA GLU A 249 -24.77 -29.73 14.81
C GLU A 249 -23.68 -28.88 14.13
N ASN A 250 -24.07 -27.85 13.38
CA ASN A 250 -23.16 -26.95 12.68
C ASN A 250 -23.28 -25.48 13.17
N PRO A 251 -23.04 -25.20 14.46
CA PRO A 251 -23.27 -23.89 15.07
C PRO A 251 -22.37 -22.77 14.51
N ASN A 252 -21.29 -23.11 13.80
CA ASN A 252 -20.34 -22.16 13.25
C ASN A 252 -20.69 -21.70 11.83
N LEU A 253 -21.76 -22.22 11.21
CA LEU A 253 -22.22 -21.69 9.93
C LEU A 253 -22.63 -20.23 10.09
N VAL A 254 -22.32 -19.42 9.09
CA VAL A 254 -22.54 -17.97 9.12
C VAL A 254 -23.84 -17.65 8.39
N LEU A 255 -24.85 -17.20 9.11
CA LEU A 255 -26.07 -16.62 8.58
C LEU A 255 -25.80 -15.21 8.07
N ASP A 256 -26.10 -14.93 6.81
CA ASP A 256 -26.09 -13.59 6.24
C ASP A 256 -27.51 -13.03 6.12
N THR A 257 -27.80 -11.96 6.87
CA THR A 257 -29.13 -11.32 6.83
C THR A 257 -29.47 -10.66 5.49
N CYS A 258 -28.51 -10.48 4.57
CA CYS A 258 -28.76 -9.88 3.26
C CYS A 258 -29.75 -10.71 2.41
N HIS A 259 -29.84 -12.01 2.66
CA HIS A 259 -30.76 -12.93 2.00
C HIS A 259 -32.19 -12.90 2.59
N PHE A 260 -32.41 -12.17 3.68
CA PHE A 260 -33.65 -12.20 4.44
C PHE A 260 -34.42 -10.88 4.36
N THR A 261 -35.70 -10.94 4.73
CA THR A 261 -36.56 -9.76 4.76
C THR A 261 -36.21 -8.85 5.94
N LEU A 262 -36.59 -7.57 5.84
CA LEU A 262 -36.41 -6.62 6.93
C LEU A 262 -37.12 -7.07 8.23
N ASP A 263 -38.30 -7.71 8.11
CA ASP A 263 -39.03 -8.25 9.27
C ASP A 263 -38.24 -9.35 10.00
N PHE A 264 -37.70 -10.33 9.26
CA PHE A 264 -36.85 -11.37 9.83
C PHE A 264 -35.67 -10.78 10.60
N LYS A 265 -35.02 -9.80 9.96
CA LYS A 265 -33.87 -9.12 10.51
C LYS A 265 -34.20 -8.33 11.77
N ASP A 266 -35.28 -7.56 11.77
CA ASP A 266 -35.69 -6.78 12.94
C ASP A 266 -36.03 -7.70 14.12
N ARG A 267 -36.73 -8.82 13.88
CA ARG A 267 -36.99 -9.85 14.89
C ARG A 267 -35.69 -10.45 15.43
N LEU A 268 -34.77 -10.84 14.55
CA LEU A 268 -33.49 -11.42 14.94
C LEU A 268 -32.67 -10.43 15.77
N LEU A 269 -32.51 -9.19 15.29
CA LEU A 269 -31.69 -8.17 15.94
C LEU A 269 -32.29 -7.70 17.27
N SER A 270 -33.61 -7.81 17.47
CA SER A 270 -34.26 -7.48 18.75
C SER A 270 -33.84 -8.37 19.93
N HIS A 271 -33.19 -9.50 19.65
CA HIS A 271 -32.64 -10.39 20.67
C HIS A 271 -31.31 -9.89 21.28
N PHE A 272 -30.71 -8.84 20.72
CA PHE A 272 -29.45 -8.27 21.20
C PHE A 272 -29.71 -6.96 21.94
N ASP A 273 -29.35 -6.90 23.22
CA ASP A 273 -29.50 -5.68 24.04
C ASP A 273 -28.58 -4.54 23.57
N ASN A 274 -27.35 -4.88 23.16
CA ASN A 274 -26.38 -3.94 22.63
C ASN A 274 -25.61 -4.53 21.46
N LEU A 275 -26.19 -4.39 20.28
CA LEU A 275 -25.64 -4.90 19.02
C LEU A 275 -24.21 -4.40 18.74
N ASP A 276 -23.90 -3.17 19.14
CA ASP A 276 -22.58 -2.56 18.93
C ASP A 276 -21.48 -3.28 19.72
N ASN A 277 -21.80 -3.79 20.92
CA ASN A 277 -20.85 -4.55 21.74
C ASN A 277 -20.70 -6.01 21.29
N GLU A 278 -21.75 -6.57 20.69
CA GLU A 278 -21.77 -7.94 20.15
C GLU A 278 -21.13 -8.03 18.75
N THR A 279 -20.90 -6.88 18.10
CA THR A 279 -20.30 -6.81 16.76
C THR A 279 -18.77 -6.84 16.86
N ASP A 280 -18.18 -7.96 16.42
CA ASP A 280 -16.73 -8.18 16.43
C ASP A 280 -15.99 -7.46 15.28
N GLY A 281 -16.67 -7.24 14.14
CA GLY A 281 -16.06 -6.72 12.93
C GLY A 281 -17.03 -5.86 12.12
N ILE A 282 -16.48 -4.88 11.38
CA ILE A 282 -17.26 -4.02 10.49
C ILE A 282 -16.68 -4.10 9.09
N LEU A 283 -17.61 -4.21 8.16
CA LEU A 283 -17.35 -4.35 6.76
C LEU A 283 -18.01 -3.22 5.98
N ILE A 284 -17.23 -2.50 5.19
CA ILE A 284 -17.73 -1.32 4.47
C ILE A 284 -17.44 -1.48 2.99
N HIS A 285 -18.51 -1.68 2.23
CA HIS A 285 -18.46 -1.58 0.78
C HIS A 285 -18.67 -0.13 0.35
N SER A 286 -17.57 0.58 0.09
CA SER A 286 -17.60 1.95 -0.42
C SER A 286 -16.28 2.31 -1.09
N GLU A 287 -16.24 3.49 -1.72
CA GLU A 287 -14.98 4.13 -2.05
C GLU A 287 -14.25 4.44 -0.73
N ASN A 288 -13.03 3.92 -0.56
CA ASN A 288 -12.37 3.87 0.74
C ASN A 288 -12.03 5.25 1.32
N PHE A 289 -11.84 6.30 0.52
CA PHE A 289 -11.72 7.65 1.05
C PHE A 289 -13.02 8.08 1.76
N GLN A 290 -14.19 7.78 1.18
CA GLN A 290 -15.48 8.10 1.79
C GLN A 290 -15.76 7.24 3.03
N ALA A 291 -15.44 5.94 2.97
CA ALA A 291 -15.54 5.04 4.12
C ALA A 291 -14.70 5.53 5.31
N LEU A 292 -13.44 5.90 5.07
CA LEU A 292 -12.54 6.40 6.11
C LEU A 292 -13.08 7.71 6.74
N ASN A 293 -13.65 8.60 5.94
CA ASN A 293 -14.29 9.82 6.46
C ASN A 293 -15.51 9.50 7.33
N LEU A 294 -16.30 8.49 6.98
CA LEU A 294 -17.43 8.04 7.81
C LEU A 294 -16.96 7.43 9.13
N LEU A 295 -15.91 6.60 9.08
CA LEU A 295 -15.31 5.96 10.26
C LEU A 295 -14.76 6.98 11.27
N GLY A 296 -14.34 8.16 10.80
CA GLY A 296 -13.78 9.23 11.64
C GLY A 296 -14.69 9.70 12.78
N GLU A 297 -16.01 9.56 12.67
CA GLU A 297 -16.94 9.96 13.74
C GLU A 297 -16.87 9.02 14.97
N LYS A 298 -16.67 7.71 14.75
CA LYS A 298 -16.65 6.69 15.81
C LYS A 298 -15.24 6.28 16.21
N TYR A 299 -14.31 6.24 15.26
CA TYR A 299 -13.01 5.56 15.42
C TYR A 299 -11.79 6.50 15.50
N LEU A 300 -12.01 7.79 15.71
CA LEU A 300 -10.92 8.75 15.90
C LEU A 300 -9.98 8.30 17.03
N GLU A 301 -8.68 8.24 16.74
CA GLU A 301 -7.62 7.82 17.68
C GLU A 301 -7.86 6.47 18.40
N SER A 302 -8.63 5.56 17.80
CA SER A 302 -9.05 4.31 18.43
C SER A 302 -8.40 3.06 17.82
N ILE A 303 -7.88 3.17 16.59
CA ILE A 303 -7.34 2.04 15.84
C ILE A 303 -5.89 1.79 16.26
N LYS A 304 -5.58 0.56 16.64
CA LYS A 304 -4.22 0.18 17.07
C LYS A 304 -3.29 -0.05 15.88
N THR A 305 -3.79 -0.67 14.82
CA THR A 305 -3.00 -1.04 13.64
C THR A 305 -3.82 -0.82 12.39
N ILE A 306 -3.20 -0.26 11.37
CA ILE A 306 -3.75 -0.17 10.01
C ILE A 306 -2.82 -0.96 9.10
N TYR A 307 -3.38 -1.89 8.33
CA TYR A 307 -2.69 -2.59 7.26
C TYR A 307 -3.38 -2.26 5.94
N ILE A 308 -2.59 -1.96 4.91
CA ILE A 308 -3.09 -1.76 3.55
C ILE A 308 -2.23 -2.52 2.52
N ASP A 309 -2.89 -2.97 1.47
CA ASP A 309 -2.29 -3.53 0.26
C ASP A 309 -2.76 -2.70 -0.95
N PRO A 310 -2.20 -1.50 -1.17
CA PRO A 310 -2.62 -0.60 -2.23
C PRO A 310 -2.26 -1.18 -3.62
N PRO A 311 -2.89 -0.71 -4.71
CA PRO A 311 -2.51 -1.14 -6.04
C PRO A 311 -1.05 -0.82 -6.33
N TYR A 312 -0.24 -1.83 -6.68
CA TYR A 312 1.20 -1.66 -6.94
C TYR A 312 1.52 -0.88 -8.23
N ASN A 313 0.50 -0.52 -9.01
CA ASN A 313 0.64 0.17 -10.30
C ASN A 313 1.50 -0.61 -11.32
N THR A 314 1.43 -1.95 -11.28
CA THR A 314 2.17 -2.81 -12.20
C THR A 314 1.34 -3.18 -13.43
N ASN A 315 2.00 -3.41 -14.58
CA ASN A 315 1.35 -3.84 -15.81
C ASN A 315 0.82 -5.29 -15.79
N ALA A 316 0.95 -6.01 -14.66
CA ALA A 316 0.93 -7.47 -14.65
C ALA A 316 -0.38 -8.09 -14.12
N SER A 317 -1.25 -7.35 -13.43
CA SER A 317 -2.47 -7.94 -12.84
C SER A 317 -3.74 -7.17 -13.16
N ALA A 318 -4.83 -7.93 -13.31
CA ALA A 318 -6.20 -7.42 -13.41
C ALA A 318 -6.72 -7.08 -12.00
N ILE A 319 -6.16 -6.04 -11.39
CA ILE A 319 -6.72 -5.47 -10.17
C ILE A 319 -7.98 -4.67 -10.57
N LEU A 320 -8.98 -4.60 -9.68
CA LEU A 320 -10.17 -3.73 -9.85
C LEU A 320 -9.81 -2.25 -10.00
N TYR A 321 -8.63 -1.85 -9.53
CA TYR A 321 -8.10 -0.51 -9.66
C TYR A 321 -7.41 -0.29 -11.00
N LYS A 322 -7.52 0.93 -11.53
CA LYS A 322 -6.78 1.33 -12.72
C LYS A 322 -5.27 1.23 -12.46
N ASN A 323 -4.62 0.29 -13.12
CA ASN A 323 -3.17 0.22 -13.21
C ASN A 323 -2.73 1.12 -14.40
N ASP A 324 -1.55 1.75 -14.32
CA ASP A 324 -1.02 2.81 -15.23
C ASP A 324 -1.29 4.26 -14.77
N TYR A 325 -1.47 4.50 -13.48
CA TYR A 325 -1.40 5.88 -12.99
C TYR A 325 0.01 6.44 -13.25
N LYS A 326 0.09 7.72 -13.61
CA LYS A 326 1.36 8.44 -13.45
C LYS A 326 1.71 8.47 -11.96
N ASP A 327 2.99 8.44 -11.62
CA ASP A 327 3.46 8.44 -10.22
C ASP A 327 2.78 9.54 -9.39
N SER A 328 2.62 10.75 -9.96
CA SER A 328 1.93 11.87 -9.31
C SER A 328 0.45 11.60 -9.01
N SER A 329 -0.23 10.88 -9.90
CA SER A 329 -1.63 10.49 -9.77
C SER A 329 -1.81 9.41 -8.71
N TRP A 330 -0.92 8.41 -8.69
CA TRP A 330 -0.91 7.37 -7.67
C TRP A 330 -0.62 7.96 -6.28
N LEU A 331 0.38 8.84 -6.18
CA LEU A 331 0.69 9.55 -4.95
C LEU A 331 -0.49 10.39 -4.46
N SER A 332 -1.21 11.07 -5.35
CA SER A 332 -2.40 11.86 -4.98
C SER A 332 -3.49 10.96 -4.38
N LEU A 333 -3.73 9.78 -4.99
CA LEU A 333 -4.65 8.77 -4.47
C LEU A 333 -4.26 8.33 -3.04
N MET A 334 -2.97 8.06 -2.83
CA MET A 334 -2.46 7.55 -1.56
C MET A 334 -2.44 8.61 -0.45
N VAL A 335 -2.00 9.84 -0.75
CA VAL A 335 -1.97 10.95 0.21
C VAL A 335 -3.33 11.10 0.89
N ASP A 336 -4.40 11.19 0.09
CA ASP A 336 -5.74 11.47 0.60
C ASP A 336 -6.25 10.39 1.57
N ARG A 337 -5.91 9.12 1.31
CA ARG A 337 -6.31 7.99 2.17
C ARG A 337 -5.47 7.89 3.41
N VAL A 338 -4.15 8.03 3.26
CA VAL A 338 -3.21 7.91 4.39
C VAL A 338 -3.45 9.04 5.39
N GLU A 339 -3.65 10.28 4.93
CA GLU A 339 -3.97 11.44 5.80
C GLU A 339 -5.23 11.22 6.64
N VAL A 340 -6.29 10.65 6.08
CA VAL A 340 -7.52 10.36 6.83
C VAL A 340 -7.29 9.19 7.80
N SER A 341 -6.62 8.13 7.34
CA SER A 341 -6.33 6.95 8.16
C SER A 341 -5.46 7.26 9.38
N GLN A 342 -4.54 8.23 9.25
CA GLN A 342 -3.65 8.66 10.34
C GLN A 342 -4.43 9.21 11.54
N LYS A 343 -5.57 9.87 11.30
CA LYS A 343 -6.45 10.41 12.35
C LYS A 343 -7.17 9.30 13.14
N LEU A 344 -7.32 8.12 12.55
CA LEU A 344 -7.96 6.98 13.20
C LEU A 344 -6.98 6.23 14.11
N LEU A 345 -5.67 6.36 13.89
CA LEU A 345 -4.65 5.66 14.67
C LEU A 345 -4.52 6.22 16.09
N LYS A 346 -4.38 5.32 17.06
CA LYS A 346 -3.89 5.65 18.40
C LYS A 346 -2.51 6.29 18.33
N THR A 347 -2.15 7.07 19.34
CA THR A 347 -0.82 7.70 19.45
C THR A 347 0.34 6.70 19.42
N ASN A 348 0.14 5.48 19.90
CA ASN A 348 1.09 4.36 19.84
C ASN A 348 0.74 3.34 18.74
N GLY A 349 -0.11 3.73 17.79
CA GLY A 349 -0.58 2.89 16.70
C GLY A 349 0.46 2.73 15.59
N ILE A 350 0.25 1.72 14.76
CA ILE A 350 1.18 1.34 13.69
C ILE A 350 0.45 1.31 12.35
N PHE A 351 1.04 1.93 11.35
CA PHE A 351 0.63 1.83 9.96
C PHE A 351 1.58 0.88 9.22
N CYS A 352 1.01 -0.06 8.47
CA CYS A 352 1.73 -0.97 7.61
C CYS A 352 1.17 -0.91 6.19
N SER A 353 2.04 -0.75 5.19
CA SER A 353 1.67 -0.89 3.78
C SER A 353 2.53 -1.94 3.11
N ALA A 354 1.88 -2.89 2.44
CA ALA A 354 2.53 -3.73 1.44
C ALA A 354 2.78 -2.91 0.17
N ILE A 355 3.87 -3.19 -0.55
CA ILE A 355 4.20 -2.59 -1.84
C ILE A 355 5.30 -3.38 -2.55
N ASP A 356 5.38 -3.30 -3.88
CA ASP A 356 6.51 -3.82 -4.64
C ASP A 356 7.57 -2.75 -4.95
N ASP A 357 8.50 -3.09 -5.86
CA ASP A 357 9.57 -2.20 -6.30
C ASP A 357 9.09 -0.99 -7.12
N VAL A 358 7.90 -1.03 -7.72
CA VAL A 358 7.46 0.00 -8.68
C VAL A 358 7.18 1.32 -7.97
N GLU A 359 6.29 1.30 -6.98
CA GLU A 359 5.92 2.51 -6.21
C GLU A 359 6.58 2.57 -4.83
N GLY A 360 7.36 1.56 -4.44
CA GLY A 360 7.93 1.48 -3.09
C GLY A 360 8.76 2.72 -2.70
N SER A 361 9.55 3.27 -3.61
CA SER A 361 10.33 4.49 -3.33
C SER A 361 9.47 5.75 -3.17
N ASN A 362 8.38 5.85 -3.93
CA ASN A 362 7.44 6.96 -3.90
C ASN A 362 6.59 6.90 -2.62
N LEU A 363 6.05 5.72 -2.32
CA LEU A 363 5.28 5.47 -1.10
C LEU A 363 6.10 5.75 0.16
N ARG A 364 7.35 5.29 0.23
CA ARG A 364 8.21 5.54 1.40
C ARG A 364 8.39 7.04 1.65
N GLN A 365 8.66 7.82 0.61
CA GLN A 365 8.81 9.28 0.74
C GLN A 365 7.52 9.93 1.21
N LEU A 366 6.39 9.52 0.66
CA LEU A 366 5.06 9.97 1.10
C LEU A 366 4.85 9.67 2.60
N LEU A 367 5.06 8.42 3.02
CA LEU A 367 4.87 8.01 4.40
C LEU A 367 5.84 8.72 5.36
N GLN A 368 7.09 8.94 4.96
CA GLN A 368 8.06 9.73 5.74
C GLN A 368 7.64 11.20 5.92
N ASN A 369 6.92 11.78 4.95
CA ASN A 369 6.38 13.13 5.06
C ASN A 369 5.16 13.19 5.98
N LEU A 370 4.29 12.18 5.94
CA LEU A 370 3.06 12.14 6.74
C LEU A 370 3.27 11.70 8.19
N PHE A 371 4.10 10.68 8.42
CA PHE A 371 4.39 10.12 9.74
C PHE A 371 5.67 10.65 10.39
N GLU A 372 6.43 11.49 9.68
CA GLU A 372 7.81 11.88 10.00
C GLU A 372 8.82 10.72 9.91
N LYS A 373 9.97 11.01 9.31
CA LYS A 373 11.04 10.01 9.11
C LYS A 373 11.52 9.32 10.39
N LYS A 374 11.46 9.99 11.54
CA LYS A 374 11.87 9.42 12.84
C LYS A 374 10.94 8.30 13.33
N ASN A 375 9.72 8.24 12.80
CA ASN A 375 8.74 7.20 13.15
C ASN A 375 8.72 6.04 12.14
N GLU A 376 9.68 5.97 11.19
CA GLU A 376 9.89 4.78 10.37
C GLU A 376 10.43 3.65 11.26
N LEU A 377 9.60 2.63 11.52
CA LEU A 377 9.93 1.52 12.41
C LEU A 377 10.76 0.43 11.69
N GLY A 378 10.61 0.36 10.36
CA GLY A 378 11.42 -0.52 9.52
C GLY A 378 10.75 -0.83 8.18
N ILE A 379 11.56 -1.30 7.24
CA ILE A 379 11.10 -1.85 5.96
C ILE A 379 11.50 -3.31 5.94
N VAL A 380 10.50 -4.16 5.77
CA VAL A 380 10.66 -5.60 5.76
C VAL A 380 10.58 -6.09 4.32
N ALA A 381 11.56 -6.86 3.89
CA ALA A 381 11.48 -7.62 2.64
C ALA A 381 10.69 -8.90 2.88
N VAL A 382 9.61 -9.07 2.14
CA VAL A 382 8.70 -10.23 2.19
C VAL A 382 8.95 -11.07 0.94
N CYS A 383 9.47 -12.28 1.09
CA CYS A 383 9.75 -13.17 -0.04
C CYS A 383 8.43 -13.75 -0.58
N SER A 384 7.95 -13.20 -1.71
CA SER A 384 6.70 -13.63 -2.35
C SER A 384 6.91 -14.80 -3.31
N ASN A 385 8.11 -14.97 -3.88
CA ASN A 385 8.45 -16.09 -4.75
C ASN A 385 9.95 -16.38 -4.67
N PRO A 386 10.38 -17.45 -3.97
CA PRO A 386 11.81 -17.79 -3.84
C PRO A 386 12.52 -18.02 -5.17
N GLY A 387 11.82 -18.55 -6.18
CA GLY A 387 12.35 -18.78 -7.54
C GLY A 387 12.46 -17.51 -8.39
N GLY A 388 11.82 -16.42 -7.95
CA GLY A 388 11.78 -15.14 -8.63
C GLY A 388 10.95 -15.11 -9.90
N ARG A 389 10.40 -13.93 -10.23
CA ARG A 389 9.66 -13.72 -11.48
C ARG A 389 10.64 -13.55 -12.65
N LYS A 390 10.56 -14.42 -13.66
CA LYS A 390 11.40 -14.35 -14.86
C LYS A 390 11.21 -13.01 -15.56
N ARG A 391 12.31 -12.29 -15.80
CA ARG A 391 12.32 -11.05 -16.59
C ARG A 391 13.28 -11.18 -17.77
N PRO A 392 12.99 -10.56 -18.92
CA PRO A 392 13.89 -10.58 -20.08
C PRO A 392 15.28 -9.96 -19.81
N ARG A 393 15.37 -9.04 -18.85
CA ARG A 393 16.62 -8.39 -18.40
C ARG A 393 16.54 -8.08 -16.89
N GLY A 394 17.70 -8.03 -16.24
CA GLY A 394 17.83 -7.66 -14.82
C GLY A 394 17.74 -8.86 -13.88
N PHE A 395 17.54 -8.57 -12.59
CA PHE A 395 17.33 -9.58 -11.56
C PHE A 395 15.90 -10.13 -11.63
N ALA A 396 15.70 -11.39 -11.25
CA ALA A 396 14.38 -11.97 -11.04
C ALA A 396 13.86 -11.53 -9.66
N PRO A 397 12.84 -10.66 -9.57
CA PRO A 397 12.35 -10.19 -8.28
C PRO A 397 11.71 -11.35 -7.53
N ALA A 398 12.16 -11.56 -6.30
CA ALA A 398 11.76 -12.67 -5.43
C ALA A 398 11.07 -12.18 -4.14
N HIS A 399 10.94 -10.87 -3.96
CA HIS A 399 10.40 -10.26 -2.76
C HIS A 399 9.63 -8.98 -3.08
N GLU A 400 8.86 -8.57 -2.10
CA GLU A 400 8.11 -7.32 -1.99
C GLU A 400 8.46 -6.67 -0.63
N TYR A 401 7.80 -5.58 -0.30
CA TYR A 401 8.08 -4.82 0.92
C TYR A 401 6.84 -4.65 1.78
N ALA A 402 7.03 -4.73 3.10
CA ALA A 402 6.09 -4.22 4.09
C ALA A 402 6.76 -3.04 4.83
N MET A 403 6.15 -1.86 4.74
CA MET A 403 6.67 -0.62 5.34
C MET A 403 5.92 -0.29 6.62
N PHE A 404 6.64 -0.24 7.75
CA PHE A 404 6.06 0.02 9.07
C PHE A 404 6.39 1.43 9.56
N PHE A 405 5.34 2.17 9.92
CA PHE A 405 5.43 3.51 10.49
C PHE A 405 4.65 3.59 11.79
N GLY A 406 5.22 4.24 12.80
CA GLY A 406 4.53 4.59 14.03
C GLY A 406 3.74 5.89 13.88
N MET A 407 2.60 6.00 14.55
CA MET A 407 1.88 7.28 14.63
C MET A 407 2.72 8.36 15.32
N THR A 408 3.45 7.96 16.37
CA THR A 408 4.42 8.80 17.07
C THR A 408 5.64 7.98 17.51
N GLU A 409 6.64 8.62 18.13
CA GLU A 409 7.87 8.00 18.62
C GLU A 409 7.68 6.97 19.75
N ILE A 410 6.51 6.95 20.39
CA ILE A 410 6.17 5.92 21.40
C ILE A 410 5.63 4.63 20.77
N SER A 411 5.41 4.61 19.46
CA SER A 411 4.95 3.42 18.74
C SER A 411 6.09 2.41 18.65
N GLN A 412 5.80 1.14 18.91
CA GLN A 412 6.82 0.09 18.97
C GLN A 412 6.34 -1.19 18.31
N ILE A 413 7.23 -1.82 17.55
CA ILE A 413 7.01 -3.17 17.01
C ILE A 413 7.10 -4.18 18.15
N SER A 414 6.07 -5.01 18.27
CA SER A 414 6.06 -6.11 19.24
C SER A 414 7.18 -7.11 18.96
N ARG A 415 7.64 -7.75 20.03
CA ARG A 415 8.61 -8.84 19.96
C ARG A 415 7.90 -10.14 19.59
N LEU A 416 8.62 -11.00 18.88
CA LEU A 416 8.20 -12.36 18.59
C LEU A 416 8.64 -13.29 19.71
N GLU A 417 7.88 -14.36 19.91
CA GLU A 417 8.25 -15.43 20.83
C GLU A 417 9.61 -16.03 20.46
N TRP A 418 10.33 -16.48 21.49
CA TRP A 418 11.59 -17.18 21.27
C TRP A 418 11.35 -18.56 20.67
N THR A 419 12.09 -18.89 19.62
CA THR A 419 12.11 -20.27 19.11
C THR A 419 12.88 -21.19 20.07
N GLU A 420 12.51 -22.47 20.13
CA GLU A 420 13.23 -23.47 20.92
C GLU A 420 14.74 -23.49 20.62
N LYS A 421 15.11 -23.31 19.35
CA LYS A 421 16.52 -23.26 18.92
C LYS A 421 17.26 -22.06 19.53
N GLN A 422 16.61 -20.92 19.68
CA GLN A 422 17.21 -19.75 20.33
C GLN A 422 17.29 -19.93 21.84
N LEU A 423 16.23 -20.47 22.46
CA LEU A 423 16.20 -20.78 23.90
C LEU A 423 17.31 -21.76 24.31
N LYS A 424 17.64 -22.74 23.45
CA LYS A 424 18.76 -23.67 23.66
C LYS A 424 20.12 -22.99 23.87
N ASN A 425 20.30 -21.72 23.52
CA ASN A 425 21.53 -20.98 23.80
C ASN A 425 21.58 -20.42 25.23
N TYR A 426 20.43 -20.19 25.86
CA TYR A 426 20.29 -19.64 27.21
C TYR A 426 20.19 -20.76 28.24
N ARG A 427 21.33 -21.38 28.54
CA ARG A 427 21.41 -22.56 29.44
C ARG A 427 21.81 -22.25 30.87
N ASN A 428 22.21 -21.00 31.15
CA ASN A 428 22.73 -20.63 32.45
C ASN A 428 21.68 -19.81 33.21
N ILE A 429 21.64 -19.98 34.52
CA ILE A 429 20.75 -19.24 35.43
C ILE A 429 21.65 -18.44 36.38
N ASP A 430 21.35 -17.17 36.59
CA ASP A 430 22.08 -16.36 37.56
C ASP A 430 21.51 -16.53 38.99
N GLU A 431 22.10 -15.82 39.96
CA GLU A 431 21.68 -15.88 41.36
C GLU A 431 20.22 -15.42 41.59
N LYS A 432 19.64 -14.69 40.64
CA LYS A 432 18.27 -14.16 40.70
C LYS A 432 17.26 -15.02 39.93
N GLY A 433 17.69 -16.13 39.32
CA GLY A 433 16.82 -16.99 38.51
C GLY A 433 16.72 -16.59 37.03
N SER A 434 17.47 -15.58 36.58
CA SER A 434 17.41 -15.07 35.20
C SER A 434 18.23 -15.94 34.25
N LEU A 435 17.62 -16.34 33.13
CA LEU A 435 18.30 -17.10 32.07
C LEU A 435 19.28 -16.21 31.29
N PHE A 436 20.49 -16.71 31.04
CA PHE A 436 21.51 -15.99 30.27
C PHE A 436 22.40 -16.93 29.42
N GLN A 437 23.05 -16.32 28.43
CA GLN A 437 24.12 -16.95 27.64
C GLN A 437 25.42 -16.15 27.78
N TRP A 438 26.56 -16.84 27.76
CA TRP A 438 27.87 -16.19 27.71
C TRP A 438 28.19 -15.72 26.29
N ARG A 439 28.58 -14.46 26.15
CA ARG A 439 29.05 -13.89 24.89
C ARG A 439 30.49 -13.37 25.04
N PRO A 440 31.35 -13.53 24.03
CA PRO A 440 32.66 -12.89 24.03
C PRO A 440 32.53 -11.38 24.21
N LEU A 441 33.33 -10.80 25.11
CA LEU A 441 33.42 -9.36 25.30
C LEU A 441 34.09 -8.71 24.08
N ARG A 442 35.08 -9.39 23.48
CA ARG A 442 35.70 -8.96 22.22
C ARG A 442 34.65 -8.95 21.13
N LYS A 443 34.49 -7.82 20.46
CA LYS A 443 33.59 -7.67 19.34
C LYS A 443 34.20 -8.36 18.11
N SER A 444 33.39 -9.18 17.45
CA SER A 444 33.77 -9.89 16.22
C SER A 444 32.91 -9.41 15.05
N GLY A 445 33.51 -9.30 13.87
CA GLY A 445 32.79 -9.08 12.61
C GLY A 445 32.51 -7.60 12.29
N GLY A 446 32.81 -7.24 11.03
CA GLY A 446 32.48 -5.95 10.43
C GLY A 446 33.47 -4.81 10.71
N PRO A 447 33.41 -3.71 9.93
CA PRO A 447 34.34 -2.57 10.07
C PRO A 447 34.29 -1.91 11.46
N ASN A 448 33.10 -1.86 12.08
CA ASN A 448 32.85 -1.24 13.39
C ASN A 448 33.41 -2.03 14.58
N ALA A 449 33.96 -3.22 14.36
CA ALA A 449 34.62 -4.01 15.40
C ALA A 449 36.12 -3.72 15.50
N ARG A 450 36.71 -3.03 14.51
CA ARG A 450 38.13 -2.68 14.47
C ARG A 450 38.44 -1.45 15.32
N ARG A 451 39.64 -1.40 15.91
CA ARG A 451 40.10 -0.27 16.73
C ARG A 451 39.92 1.09 16.04
N ILE A 452 40.25 1.17 14.75
CA ILE A 452 40.16 2.42 13.96
C ILE A 452 38.76 3.04 14.02
N ALA A 453 37.71 2.23 14.05
CA ALA A 453 36.33 2.73 14.09
C ALA A 453 35.93 3.27 15.48
N ARG A 454 36.51 2.74 16.57
CA ARG A 454 36.11 3.06 17.95
C ARG A 454 37.29 2.94 18.91
N ARG A 455 38.26 3.85 18.80
CA ARG A 455 39.55 3.78 19.51
C ARG A 455 39.42 3.69 21.03
N ARG A 456 38.41 4.34 21.61
CA ARG A 456 38.14 4.29 23.07
C ARG A 456 37.75 2.90 23.60
N LEU A 457 37.32 1.99 22.74
CA LEU A 457 36.96 0.61 23.10
C LEU A 457 38.14 -0.37 22.98
N PHE A 458 39.33 0.11 22.60
CA PHE A 458 40.56 -0.66 22.61
C PHE A 458 41.38 -0.31 23.85
N TYR A 459 41.25 -1.11 24.90
CA TYR A 459 41.98 -0.93 26.15
C TYR A 459 42.40 -2.29 26.74
N PRO A 460 43.46 -2.36 27.54
CA PRO A 460 43.89 -3.60 28.15
C PRO A 460 43.00 -3.97 29.35
N ILE A 461 42.86 -5.27 29.59
CA ILE A 461 42.23 -5.82 30.79
C ILE A 461 43.23 -6.77 31.43
N PHE A 462 43.45 -6.65 32.74
CA PHE A 462 44.34 -7.54 33.47
C PHE A 462 43.55 -8.72 34.05
N VAL A 463 44.09 -9.93 33.92
CA VAL A 463 43.42 -11.16 34.37
C VAL A 463 44.38 -12.01 35.20
N LYS A 464 43.93 -12.48 36.36
CA LYS A 464 44.63 -13.46 37.20
C LYS A 464 43.63 -14.42 37.82
N ASP A 465 43.85 -15.72 37.69
CA ASP A 465 42.98 -16.77 38.24
C ASP A 465 41.48 -16.56 37.90
N ASP A 466 41.19 -16.27 36.62
CA ASP A 466 39.88 -15.89 36.08
C ASP A 466 39.23 -14.60 36.67
N GLN A 467 39.92 -13.91 37.58
CA GLN A 467 39.51 -12.60 38.08
C GLN A 467 39.95 -11.48 37.14
N ILE A 468 39.07 -10.51 36.93
CA ILE A 468 39.29 -9.37 36.03
C ILE A 468 39.60 -8.12 36.84
N ARG A 469 40.68 -7.43 36.46
CA ARG A 469 41.03 -6.10 36.96
C ARG A 469 41.14 -5.12 35.80
N ILE A 470 40.45 -4.00 35.92
CA ILE A 470 40.54 -2.90 34.96
C ILE A 470 41.69 -1.99 35.41
N PRO A 471 42.71 -1.76 34.58
CA PRO A 471 43.82 -0.93 34.99
C PRO A 471 43.45 0.54 35.13
N LYS A 472 44.17 1.26 35.99
CA LYS A 472 44.16 2.72 35.99
C LYS A 472 44.78 3.22 34.69
N MET A 473 43.99 3.97 33.93
CA MET A 473 44.38 4.47 32.61
C MET A 473 43.79 5.86 32.36
N GLU A 474 44.49 6.65 31.55
CA GLU A 474 44.07 7.98 31.12
C GLU A 474 43.99 8.04 29.59
N TRP A 475 42.93 8.69 29.07
CA TRP A 475 42.77 8.85 27.64
C TRP A 475 43.62 10.02 27.14
N ARG A 476 44.56 9.76 26.24
CA ARG A 476 45.37 10.79 25.60
C ARG A 476 44.72 11.23 24.29
N THR A 477 44.20 12.45 24.27
CA THR A 477 43.50 13.01 23.09
C THR A 477 44.41 13.17 21.88
N THR A 478 45.71 13.43 22.07
CA THR A 478 46.65 13.67 20.95
C THR A 478 47.00 12.42 20.16
N SER A 479 47.17 11.27 20.81
CA SER A 479 47.42 9.99 20.14
C SER A 479 46.15 9.15 19.93
N GLU A 480 45.05 9.52 20.60
CA GLU A 480 43.80 8.77 20.64
C GLU A 480 44.00 7.35 21.19
N GLU A 481 44.70 7.25 22.32
CA GLU A 481 45.04 5.98 22.97
C GLU A 481 44.89 6.08 24.49
N TRP A 482 44.70 4.91 25.11
CA TRP A 482 44.74 4.77 26.56
C TRP A 482 46.18 4.65 27.04
N CYS A 483 46.61 5.56 27.91
CA CYS A 483 47.88 5.48 28.62
C CYS A 483 47.67 4.73 29.94
N LEU A 484 48.38 3.62 30.12
CA LEU A 484 48.42 2.88 31.38
C LEU A 484 49.16 3.69 32.45
N MET A 485 48.51 3.89 33.59
CA MET A 485 49.08 4.61 34.74
C MET A 485 49.57 3.65 35.84
N GLU A 486 49.51 2.35 35.59
CA GLU A 486 49.95 1.29 36.48
C GLU A 486 50.38 0.05 35.68
N THR A 487 51.20 -0.79 36.29
CA THR A 487 51.69 -2.03 35.70
C THR A 487 50.92 -3.25 36.21
N PRO A 488 50.91 -4.38 35.47
CA PRO A 488 50.36 -5.63 35.96
C PRO A 488 51.11 -6.11 37.22
N ILE A 489 50.38 -6.71 38.15
CA ILE A 489 50.91 -7.31 39.38
C ILE A 489 51.43 -8.73 39.04
N PRO A 490 52.42 -9.29 39.78
CA PRO A 490 52.89 -10.66 39.53
C PRO A 490 51.76 -11.69 39.43
N GLY A 491 51.73 -12.40 38.31
CA GLY A 491 50.72 -13.41 37.97
C GLY A 491 49.53 -12.88 37.14
N GLU A 492 49.46 -11.58 36.84
CA GLU A 492 48.45 -11.04 35.93
C GLU A 492 48.87 -11.13 34.46
N THR A 493 47.93 -11.53 33.61
CA THR A 493 48.07 -11.53 32.16
C THR A 493 47.35 -10.32 31.58
N VAL A 494 48.00 -9.62 30.65
CA VAL A 494 47.42 -8.47 29.94
C VAL A 494 46.66 -8.94 28.71
N ILE A 495 45.35 -8.70 28.68
CA ILE A 495 44.49 -9.07 27.57
C ILE A 495 44.08 -7.84 26.79
N TRP A 496 44.42 -7.84 25.50
CA TRP A 496 43.97 -6.85 24.53
C TRP A 496 42.85 -7.45 23.66
N PRO A 497 41.95 -6.62 23.09
CA PRO A 497 40.95 -7.11 22.15
C PRO A 497 41.60 -7.36 20.79
N ILE A 498 42.46 -8.38 20.72
CA ILE A 498 43.14 -8.81 19.50
C ILE A 498 42.52 -10.15 19.06
N ASP A 499 42.35 -10.34 17.76
CA ASP A 499 41.85 -11.61 17.22
C ASP A 499 42.98 -12.62 16.92
N GLU A 500 42.58 -13.81 16.47
CA GLU A 500 43.50 -14.91 16.15
C GLU A 500 44.46 -14.58 14.98
N ASN A 501 44.12 -13.58 14.15
CA ASN A 501 44.93 -13.10 13.04
C ASN A 501 45.78 -11.87 13.42
N ASN A 502 45.92 -11.60 14.72
CA ASN A 502 46.63 -10.44 15.26
C ASN A 502 46.03 -9.07 14.84
N GLN A 503 44.74 -9.02 14.51
CA GLN A 503 44.05 -7.76 14.19
C GLN A 503 43.54 -7.08 15.46
N GLU A 504 43.74 -5.76 15.54
CA GLU A 504 43.23 -4.93 16.63
C GLU A 504 41.71 -4.70 16.50
N MET A 505 40.96 -5.33 17.40
CA MET A 505 39.52 -5.26 17.49
C MET A 505 39.09 -4.26 18.58
N THR A 506 37.89 -4.40 19.13
CA THR A 506 37.34 -3.55 20.18
C THR A 506 36.56 -4.40 21.17
N TRP A 507 36.44 -3.94 22.40
CA TRP A 507 35.49 -4.49 23.37
C TRP A 507 34.06 -4.05 23.04
N ASN A 508 33.06 -4.84 23.47
CA ASN A 508 31.65 -4.44 23.40
C ASN A 508 31.29 -3.31 24.38
N PHE A 509 32.08 -3.11 25.43
CA PHE A 509 31.78 -2.18 26.52
C PHE A 509 32.86 -1.11 26.67
N GLU A 510 32.42 0.11 26.98
CA GLU A 510 33.31 1.14 27.51
C GLU A 510 33.78 0.78 28.92
N VAL A 511 34.89 1.37 29.35
CA VAL A 511 35.49 1.12 30.67
C VAL A 511 34.48 1.30 31.81
N LYS A 512 33.61 2.32 31.73
CA LYS A 512 32.57 2.59 32.73
C LYS A 512 31.56 1.42 32.82
N THR A 513 31.00 1.02 31.69
CA THR A 513 30.04 -0.10 31.62
C THR A 513 30.67 -1.42 32.03
N LEU A 514 31.95 -1.64 31.71
CA LEU A 514 32.67 -2.83 32.15
C LEU A 514 32.80 -2.87 33.68
N LYS A 515 33.13 -1.74 34.33
CA LYS A 515 33.18 -1.63 35.81
C LYS A 515 31.82 -1.95 36.44
N GLU A 516 30.75 -1.35 35.93
CA GLU A 516 29.38 -1.57 36.42
C GLU A 516 28.98 -3.05 36.32
N ARG A 517 29.24 -3.68 35.16
CA ARG A 517 28.90 -5.10 34.96
C ARG A 517 29.80 -6.07 35.71
N LEU A 518 31.07 -5.72 35.98
CA LEU A 518 31.92 -6.50 36.88
C LEU A 518 31.39 -6.48 38.32
N ALA A 519 30.91 -5.33 38.80
CA ALA A 519 30.30 -5.22 40.13
C ALA A 519 29.01 -6.05 40.27
N LEU A 520 28.32 -6.34 39.16
CA LEU A 520 27.14 -7.19 39.09
C LEU A 520 27.45 -8.67 38.80
N SER A 521 28.73 -9.06 38.76
CA SER A 521 29.15 -10.42 38.40
C SER A 521 28.62 -10.87 37.03
N GLU A 522 28.49 -9.92 36.08
CA GLU A 522 28.02 -10.17 34.72
C GLU A 522 29.16 -10.40 33.72
N VAL A 523 30.41 -10.26 34.14
CA VAL A 523 31.60 -10.42 33.29
C VAL A 523 32.58 -11.37 33.98
N SER A 524 33.14 -12.31 33.24
CA SER A 524 34.10 -13.30 33.73
C SER A 524 35.19 -13.52 32.70
N ALA A 525 36.42 -13.76 33.17
CA ALA A 525 37.43 -14.37 32.34
C ALA A 525 37.24 -15.89 32.38
N LYS A 526 37.69 -16.56 31.33
CA LYS A 526 37.85 -18.02 31.30
C LYS A 526 39.15 -18.34 30.60
N THR A 527 40.00 -19.03 31.31
CA THR A 527 41.24 -19.60 30.79
C THR A 527 40.95 -20.98 30.18
N TYR A 528 41.36 -21.21 28.94
CA TYR A 528 41.23 -22.49 28.25
C TYR A 528 42.49 -23.34 28.41
N SER A 529 42.40 -24.63 28.07
CA SER A 529 43.48 -25.62 28.22
C SER A 529 44.72 -25.31 27.39
N ASP A 530 44.58 -24.52 26.33
CA ASP A 530 45.65 -24.01 25.47
C ASP A 530 46.32 -22.74 26.03
N GLY A 531 45.90 -22.27 27.21
CA GLY A 531 46.38 -21.04 27.84
C GLY A 531 45.70 -19.77 27.34
N ASN A 532 44.79 -19.85 26.36
CA ASN A 532 44.07 -18.68 25.86
C ASN A 532 43.04 -18.20 26.89
N ILE A 533 43.00 -16.88 27.12
CA ILE A 533 42.05 -16.25 28.03
C ILE A 533 40.96 -15.54 27.23
N SER A 534 39.70 -15.91 27.45
CA SER A 534 38.55 -15.23 26.86
C SER A 534 37.74 -14.50 27.91
N ILE A 535 37.60 -13.20 27.72
CA ILE A 535 36.71 -12.36 28.52
C ILE A 535 35.31 -12.43 27.93
N ARG A 536 34.32 -12.75 28.77
CA ARG A 536 32.93 -12.99 28.37
C ARG A 536 31.97 -12.26 29.29
N PHE A 537 30.79 -11.93 28.78
CA PHE A 537 29.73 -11.28 29.56
C PHE A 537 28.40 -12.03 29.45
N LYS A 538 27.55 -11.86 30.47
CA LYS A 538 26.19 -12.39 30.51
C LYS A 538 25.29 -11.57 29.60
N ARG A 539 24.69 -12.23 28.61
CA ARG A 539 23.55 -11.70 27.85
C ARG A 539 22.31 -12.38 28.37
N PHE A 540 21.48 -11.64 29.09
CA PHE A 540 20.20 -12.14 29.62
C PHE A 540 19.18 -12.35 28.51
N LEU A 541 18.31 -13.34 28.72
CA LEU A 541 17.13 -13.56 27.91
C LEU A 541 16.18 -12.38 28.12
N ASN A 542 15.60 -11.85 27.04
CA ASN A 542 14.54 -10.85 27.15
C ASN A 542 13.22 -11.59 27.24
N GLU A 543 12.48 -11.42 28.34
CA GLU A 543 11.24 -12.15 28.61
C GLU A 543 10.11 -11.83 27.62
N GLU A 544 10.09 -10.62 27.06
CA GLU A 544 9.10 -10.19 26.06
C GLU A 544 9.35 -10.81 24.68
N GLY A 545 10.51 -11.43 24.45
CA GLY A 545 10.84 -12.07 23.18
C GLY A 545 12.00 -11.45 22.40
N THR A 546 12.11 -11.83 21.14
CA THR A 546 13.11 -11.33 20.19
C THR A 546 12.53 -10.31 19.23
N LEU A 547 13.34 -9.35 18.78
CA LEU A 547 12.93 -8.46 17.70
C LEU A 547 12.75 -9.27 16.39
N PRO A 548 11.72 -8.96 15.59
CA PRO A 548 11.57 -9.52 14.25
C PRO A 548 12.70 -9.06 13.32
N THR A 549 13.11 -9.91 12.38
CA THR A 549 14.07 -9.56 11.34
C THR A 549 13.37 -8.85 10.18
N THR A 550 14.08 -7.98 9.46
CA THR A 550 13.56 -7.30 8.25
C THR A 550 13.56 -8.18 6.99
N TRP A 551 13.76 -9.50 7.15
CA TRP A 551 13.68 -10.48 6.08
C TRP A 551 12.68 -11.56 6.48
N TRP A 552 11.56 -11.64 5.77
CA TRP A 552 10.50 -12.62 5.96
C TRP A 552 10.46 -13.52 4.73
N GLY A 553 11.19 -14.64 4.79
CA GLY A 553 11.26 -15.60 3.69
C GLY A 553 11.33 -17.05 4.17
N LYS A 554 10.75 -17.32 5.34
CA LYS A 554 10.48 -18.70 5.76
C LYS A 554 9.21 -19.18 5.07
N ILE A 555 9.11 -20.50 4.87
CA ILE A 555 7.90 -21.15 4.32
C ILE A 555 6.65 -20.81 5.14
N GLU A 556 6.82 -20.59 6.44
CA GLU A 556 5.76 -20.11 7.37
C GLU A 556 5.17 -18.73 6.99
N TYR A 557 5.77 -18.03 6.02
CA TYR A 557 5.34 -16.75 5.46
C TYR A 557 5.14 -16.81 3.93
N SER A 558 5.30 -17.98 3.29
CA SER A 558 5.15 -18.15 1.83
C SER A 558 3.84 -18.83 1.49
N VAL A 559 3.31 -18.47 0.31
CA VAL A 559 2.01 -18.84 -0.26
C VAL A 559 2.05 -20.16 -1.04
N ASP A 560 3.03 -21.04 -0.81
CA ASP A 560 3.12 -22.26 -1.61
C ASP A 560 2.11 -23.28 -1.07
N GLU A 561 1.00 -23.45 -1.80
CA GLU A 561 -0.11 -24.40 -1.56
C GLU A 561 0.30 -25.89 -1.68
N ASP A 562 1.57 -26.21 -1.95
CA ASP A 562 2.00 -27.56 -2.36
C ASP A 562 3.02 -28.23 -1.43
N ASP A 563 2.92 -28.04 -0.11
CA ASP A 563 3.66 -28.89 0.83
C ASP A 563 2.76 -29.36 1.99
N GLU A 564 2.11 -30.51 1.80
CA GLU A 564 1.60 -31.34 2.90
C GLU A 564 2.74 -31.65 3.89
N ASP A 565 2.70 -31.03 5.07
CA ASP A 565 3.55 -31.43 6.19
C ASP A 565 3.06 -32.81 6.69
N LYS A 566 3.86 -33.86 6.45
CA LYS A 566 3.62 -35.26 6.84
C LYS A 566 3.44 -35.51 8.35
N ASN A 567 3.32 -34.49 9.19
CA ASN A 567 3.34 -34.62 10.65
C ASN A 567 2.25 -33.84 11.40
N GLY A 568 1.12 -33.49 10.77
CA GLY A 568 -0.16 -33.29 11.45
C GLY A 568 -0.14 -32.42 12.72
N LYS A 569 0.58 -31.28 12.71
CA LYS A 569 0.58 -30.32 13.81
C LYS A 569 0.16 -28.95 13.31
N ASN A 570 -1.07 -28.56 13.65
CA ASN A 570 -1.59 -27.21 13.48
C ASN A 570 -0.62 -26.19 14.09
N LYS A 571 0.04 -25.39 13.25
CA LYS A 571 0.74 -24.18 13.67
C LYS A 571 -0.23 -23.01 13.62
N LYS A 572 -0.22 -22.18 14.66
CA LYS A 572 -0.85 -20.86 14.66
C LYS A 572 -0.10 -19.98 13.66
N THR A 573 -0.63 -19.86 12.45
CA THR A 573 -0.15 -18.94 11.42
C THR A 573 -0.70 -17.54 11.71
N ILE A 574 0.15 -16.51 11.72
CA ILE A 574 -0.31 -15.13 11.53
C ILE A 574 -0.44 -14.96 10.02
N THR A 575 -1.63 -15.23 9.50
CA THR A 575 -1.93 -15.19 8.07
C THR A 575 -2.17 -13.73 7.66
N ILE A 576 -1.19 -13.11 7.00
CA ILE A 576 -1.42 -11.93 6.13
C ILE A 576 -1.80 -12.49 4.76
N GLN A 577 -2.93 -13.22 4.69
CA GLN A 577 -3.39 -13.84 3.45
C GLN A 577 -4.82 -14.39 3.47
N ALA A 578 -5.78 -13.57 3.89
CA ALA A 578 -7.17 -13.77 3.46
C ALA A 578 -7.54 -12.58 2.58
N TRP A 579 -7.32 -12.69 1.25
CA TRP A 579 -8.06 -11.97 0.19
C TRP A 579 -7.46 -12.03 -1.24
N GLN A 580 -6.70 -13.07 -1.64
CA GLN A 580 -6.17 -13.10 -3.02
C GLN A 580 -6.41 -14.36 -3.86
N ASN A 581 -6.86 -15.51 -3.32
CA ASN A 581 -7.07 -16.71 -4.14
C ASN A 581 -8.42 -17.40 -3.86
N THR A 582 -9.46 -16.96 -4.54
CA THR A 582 -10.56 -17.80 -5.07
C THR A 582 -11.09 -17.14 -6.35
N GLN A 583 -11.77 -17.92 -7.19
CA GLN A 583 -12.59 -17.51 -8.34
C GLN A 583 -11.96 -17.66 -9.75
N ARG A 584 -12.13 -18.87 -10.32
CA ARG A 584 -12.76 -19.00 -11.64
C ARG A 584 -14.29 -19.05 -11.44
N HIS A 585 -14.97 -18.00 -11.93
CA HIS A 585 -16.41 -17.91 -12.28
C HIS A 585 -17.36 -18.20 -11.11
N HIS A 586 -17.81 -17.21 -10.34
CA HIS A 586 -18.81 -16.19 -10.64
C HIS A 586 -18.55 -14.93 -9.79
N MET A 587 -19.20 -13.81 -10.13
CA MET A 587 -18.99 -12.50 -9.52
C MET A 587 -20.04 -12.27 -8.43
N GLU A 588 -19.65 -12.32 -7.16
CA GLU A 588 -20.25 -11.57 -6.06
C GLU A 588 -19.19 -11.44 -4.96
N LEU A 589 -18.96 -10.21 -4.50
CA LEU A 589 -17.90 -9.86 -3.56
C LEU A 589 -18.40 -10.20 -2.15
N ILE A 590 -18.07 -11.41 -1.73
CA ILE A 590 -18.31 -11.97 -0.40
C ILE A 590 -17.02 -11.72 0.42
N PHE A 591 -17.19 -11.24 1.66
CA PHE A 591 -16.09 -10.77 2.50
C PHE A 591 -15.55 -11.79 3.49
#